data_AF-A0A6B9FRV6-F1
#
_entry.id   AF-A0A6B9FRV6-F1
#
_cell.length_a   1.000
_cell.length_b   1.000
_cell.length_c   1.000
_cell.angle_alpha   90.00
_cell.angle_beta   90.00
_cell.angle_gamma   90.00
#
_symmetry.space_group_name_H-M   'P 1'
#
loop_
_entity.id
_entity.type
_entity.pdbx_description
1 polymer ?
#
loop_
_entity_poly.entity_id
_entity_poly.type
_entity_poly.pdbx_seq_one_letter_code
_entity_poly.pdbx_strand_id
1 'polypeptide(L)'
;MRRDFWPSNGVPWRDRVPDDVSRPRLQELFHERGHHASDWIWTRRLTVAAQRLTDPASVHLPIGTLAYECGFFGPAHFSRRFRDRHGLSRRAYRDAASLRSAGAARGLGADGLGL
;
A
#
# COMPACT_ATOMS: atom_id res chain seq x y z
N MET A 1 15.35 17.87 -7.07
CA MET A 1 15.18 17.12 -5.81
C MET A 1 14.24 15.93 -6.04
N ARG A 2 14.73 14.86 -6.69
CA ARG A 2 13.95 13.65 -6.92
C ARG A 2 14.24 12.65 -5.79
N ARG A 3 13.18 12.13 -5.19
CA ARG A 3 13.22 11.14 -4.10
C ARG A 3 13.47 9.77 -4.73
N ASP A 4 14.70 9.31 -4.64
CA ASP A 4 15.12 7.93 -4.87
C ASP A 4 14.56 7.02 -3.75
N PHE A 5 13.24 6.74 -3.78
CA PHE A 5 12.61 6.02 -2.67
C PHE A 5 11.63 4.94 -3.13
N TRP A 6 12.15 3.70 -3.32
CA TRP A 6 11.63 2.36 -2.91
C TRP A 6 12.45 1.23 -3.60
N PRO A 7 12.87 0.08 -2.98
CA PRO A 7 12.23 -0.73 -1.92
C PRO A 7 13.13 -1.21 -0.74
N SER A 8 12.48 -1.82 0.28
CA SER A 8 13.13 -2.64 1.34
C SER A 8 13.95 -3.86 0.86
N ASN A 9 13.99 -4.12 -0.46
CA ASN A 9 14.74 -5.23 -1.10
C ASN A 9 15.77 -4.74 -2.14
N GLY A 10 16.36 -3.57 -1.95
CA GLY A 10 17.68 -3.22 -2.51
C GLY A 10 17.82 -2.93 -4.01
N VAL A 11 16.81 -3.11 -4.87
CA VAL A 11 16.91 -2.78 -6.31
C VAL A 11 16.17 -1.49 -6.69
N PRO A 12 16.89 -0.42 -7.10
CA PRO A 12 16.32 0.81 -7.62
C PRO A 12 15.36 0.59 -8.80
N TRP A 13 14.27 1.34 -8.86
CA TRP A 13 13.29 1.21 -9.94
C TRP A 13 13.83 1.58 -11.34
N ARG A 14 14.89 2.40 -11.41
CA ARG A 14 15.58 2.74 -12.67
C ARG A 14 16.19 1.51 -13.33
N ASP A 15 16.52 0.48 -12.56
CA ASP A 15 17.15 -0.74 -13.07
C ASP A 15 16.12 -1.77 -13.59
N ARG A 16 14.82 -1.43 -13.53
CA ARG A 16 13.71 -2.29 -13.99
C ARG A 16 12.94 -1.72 -15.18
N VAL A 17 13.21 -0.48 -15.58
CA VAL A 17 12.56 0.17 -16.72
C VAL A 17 13.62 0.44 -17.77
N PRO A 18 13.47 -0.03 -19.02
CA PRO A 18 14.39 0.31 -20.10
C PRO A 18 14.59 1.84 -20.17
N ASP A 19 15.84 2.28 -20.30
CA ASP A 19 16.24 3.70 -20.34
C ASP A 19 15.54 4.50 -21.45
N ASP A 20 14.94 3.81 -22.42
CA ASP A 20 14.44 4.34 -23.69
C ASP A 20 12.92 4.62 -23.75
N VAL A 21 12.15 4.44 -22.67
CA VAL A 21 10.72 4.80 -22.70
C VAL A 21 10.49 6.27 -22.30
N SER A 22 10.23 7.11 -23.30
CA SER A 22 9.88 8.51 -23.10
C SER A 22 8.52 8.68 -22.37
N ARG A 23 8.38 9.79 -21.63
CA ARG A 23 7.16 10.12 -20.86
C ARG A 23 5.87 10.12 -21.71
N PRO A 24 5.87 10.69 -22.94
CA PRO A 24 4.71 10.63 -23.83
C PRO A 24 4.37 9.19 -24.22
N ARG A 25 5.37 8.38 -24.58
CA ARG A 25 5.18 6.99 -24.97
C ARG A 25 4.59 6.14 -23.83
N LEU A 26 5.01 6.38 -22.59
CA LEU A 26 4.38 5.76 -21.42
C LEU A 26 2.90 6.15 -21.31
N GLN A 27 2.57 7.44 -21.42
CA GLN A 27 1.18 7.89 -21.31
C GLN A 27 0.29 7.29 -22.40
N GLU A 28 0.77 7.23 -23.64
CA GLU A 28 0.08 6.56 -24.75
C GLU A 28 -0.20 5.09 -24.45
N LEU A 29 0.82 4.32 -24.03
CA LEU A 29 0.68 2.90 -23.70
C LEU A 29 -0.34 2.66 -22.57
N PHE A 30 -0.46 3.61 -21.63
CA PHE A 30 -1.43 3.56 -20.55
C PHE A 30 -2.85 3.94 -21.04
N HIS A 31 -2.97 4.96 -21.88
CA HIS A 31 -4.23 5.35 -22.52
C HIS A 31 -4.80 4.25 -23.42
N GLU A 32 -3.96 3.56 -24.21
CA GLU A 32 -4.35 2.40 -25.03
C GLU A 32 -4.98 1.28 -24.19
N ARG A 33 -4.66 1.21 -22.89
CA ARG A 33 -5.19 0.23 -21.93
C ARG A 33 -6.31 0.78 -21.05
N GLY A 34 -6.84 1.97 -21.35
CA GLY A 34 -7.96 2.57 -20.62
C GLY A 34 -7.63 3.04 -19.19
N HIS A 35 -6.35 3.18 -18.85
CA HIS A 35 -5.92 3.62 -17.52
C HIS A 35 -5.00 4.83 -17.63
N HIS A 36 -5.22 5.89 -16.84
CA HIS A 36 -4.19 6.92 -16.70
C HIS A 36 -3.01 6.36 -15.89
N ALA A 37 -1.78 6.56 -16.36
CA ALA A 37 -0.57 6.07 -15.70
C ALA A 37 -0.51 6.48 -14.21
N SER A 38 -0.97 7.69 -13.91
CA SER A 38 -1.08 8.22 -12.55
C SER A 38 -2.00 7.38 -11.68
N ASP A 39 -3.21 7.03 -12.15
CA ASP A 39 -4.19 6.27 -11.37
C ASP A 39 -3.74 4.84 -11.13
N TRP A 40 -3.05 4.24 -12.10
CA TRP A 40 -2.41 2.95 -11.93
C TRP A 40 -1.33 2.98 -10.84
N ILE A 41 -0.45 3.99 -10.86
CA ILE A 41 0.57 4.20 -9.83
C ILE A 41 -0.08 4.38 -8.45
N TRP A 42 -1.12 5.22 -8.35
CA TRP A 42 -1.82 5.45 -7.08
C TRP A 42 -2.46 4.18 -6.54
N THR A 43 -3.12 3.41 -7.42
CA THR A 43 -3.72 2.13 -7.06
C THR A 43 -2.67 1.18 -6.49
N ARG A 44 -1.51 1.05 -7.14
CA ARG A 44 -0.44 0.18 -6.65
C ARG A 44 0.11 0.63 -5.30
N ARG A 45 0.32 1.93 -5.12
CA ARG A 45 0.79 2.51 -3.84
C ARG A 45 -0.22 2.28 -2.71
N LEU A 46 -1.51 2.43 -3.00
CA LEU A 46 -2.58 2.16 -2.03
C LEU A 46 -2.66 0.68 -1.64
N THR A 47 -2.46 -0.24 -2.60
CA THR A 47 -2.39 -1.68 -2.31
C THR A 47 -1.24 -2.00 -1.35
N VAL A 48 -0.03 -1.48 -1.61
CA VAL A 48 1.12 -1.68 -0.71
C VAL A 48 0.85 -1.08 0.66
N ALA A 49 0.26 0.12 0.72
CA ALA A 49 -0.10 0.76 1.98
C ALA A 49 -1.11 -0.06 2.79
N ALA A 50 -2.12 -0.63 2.13
CA ALA A 50 -3.11 -1.49 2.78
C ALA A 50 -2.44 -2.74 3.38
N GLN A 51 -1.54 -3.40 2.65
CA GLN A 51 -0.78 -4.55 3.14
C GLN A 51 0.05 -4.19 4.39
N ARG A 52 0.80 -3.09 4.33
CA ARG A 52 1.61 -2.59 5.45
C ARG A 52 0.73 -2.20 6.66
N LEU A 53 -0.47 -1.67 6.45
CA LEU A 53 -1.37 -1.31 7.54
C LEU A 53 -1.93 -2.53 8.28
N THR A 54 -2.02 -3.69 7.62
CA THR A 54 -2.53 -4.93 8.19
C THR A 54 -1.45 -5.89 8.67
N ASP A 55 -0.21 -5.64 8.28
CA ASP A 55 0.95 -6.44 8.66
C ASP A 55 1.29 -6.22 10.15
N PRO A 56 1.28 -7.28 10.98
CA PRO A 56 1.67 -7.20 12.39
C PRO A 56 3.08 -6.63 12.60
N ALA A 57 4.02 -6.87 11.68
CA ALA A 57 5.38 -6.33 11.78
C ALA A 57 5.41 -4.81 11.57
N SER A 58 4.38 -4.23 10.96
CA SER A 58 4.29 -2.81 10.62
C SER A 58 3.35 -2.02 11.54
N VAL A 59 2.67 -2.68 12.49
CA VAL A 59 1.62 -2.06 13.34
C VAL A 59 2.13 -0.90 14.21
N HIS A 60 3.38 -1.01 14.65
CA HIS A 60 4.06 -0.04 15.50
C HIS A 60 4.48 1.23 14.72
N LEU A 61 4.49 1.17 13.39
CA LEU A 61 4.90 2.30 12.57
C LEU A 61 3.82 3.40 12.53
N PRO A 62 4.22 4.68 12.71
CA PRO A 62 3.33 5.80 12.52
C PRO A 62 2.74 5.81 11.10
N ILE A 63 1.44 6.12 10.99
CA ILE A 63 0.75 6.17 9.68
C ILE A 63 1.41 7.18 8.73
N GLY A 64 1.96 8.28 9.27
CA GLY A 64 2.72 9.26 8.49
C GLY A 64 3.98 8.67 7.85
N THR A 65 4.76 7.89 8.61
CA THR A 65 5.94 7.17 8.11
C THR A 65 5.55 6.20 7.00
N LEU A 66 4.51 5.39 7.23
CA LEU A 66 3.99 4.45 6.23
C LEU A 66 3.54 5.17 4.94
N ALA A 67 2.97 6.38 5.06
CA ALA A 67 2.59 7.19 3.90
C ALA A 67 3.80 7.52 3.01
N TYR A 68 4.88 8.01 3.63
CA TYR A 68 6.11 8.32 2.92
C TYR A 68 6.74 7.05 2.35
N GLU A 69 6.71 5.96 3.11
CA GLU A 69 7.23 4.67 2.66
C GLU A 69 6.51 4.16 1.41
N CYS A 70 5.19 4.32 1.35
CA CYS A 70 4.39 3.94 0.18
C CYS A 70 4.47 4.98 -0.96
N GLY A 71 5.36 5.97 -0.87
CA GLY A 71 5.64 6.94 -1.92
C GLY A 71 4.69 8.15 -1.97
N PHE A 72 3.91 8.40 -0.92
CA PHE A 72 3.08 9.61 -0.85
C PHE A 72 3.90 10.83 -0.44
N PHE A 73 3.64 11.96 -1.07
CA PHE A 73 4.33 13.23 -0.77
C PHE A 73 3.93 13.80 0.59
N GLY A 74 2.75 13.45 1.11
CA GLY A 74 2.33 13.88 2.42
C GLY A 74 1.10 13.15 2.95
N PRO A 75 0.86 13.24 4.28
CA PRO A 75 -0.19 12.49 4.94
C PRO A 75 -1.59 12.87 4.47
N ALA A 76 -1.85 14.15 4.15
CA ALA A 76 -3.17 14.62 3.74
C ALA A 76 -3.62 14.03 2.40
N HIS A 77 -2.74 14.04 1.39
CA HIS A 77 -3.00 13.43 0.09
C HIS A 77 -3.25 11.91 0.23
N PHE A 78 -2.41 11.24 1.03
CA PHE A 78 -2.60 9.83 1.36
C PHE A 78 -3.95 9.56 2.04
N SER A 79 -4.37 10.41 2.99
CA SER A 79 -5.63 10.23 3.73
C SER A 79 -6.82 10.17 2.78
N ARG A 80 -6.88 11.15 1.88
CA ARG A 80 -7.98 11.30 0.93
C ARG A 80 -8.02 10.11 0.01
N ARG A 81 -6.92 9.84 -0.70
CA ARG A 81 -6.83 8.72 -1.65
C ARG A 81 -7.11 7.36 -1.02
N PHE A 82 -6.65 7.13 0.21
CA PHE A 82 -6.87 5.86 0.90
C PHE A 82 -8.34 5.67 1.25
N ARG A 83 -8.98 6.71 1.82
CA ARG A 83 -10.42 6.65 2.12
C ARG A 83 -11.25 6.52 0.86
N ASP A 84 -10.94 7.25 -0.20
CA ASP A 84 -11.66 7.17 -1.46
C ASP A 84 -11.60 5.76 -2.07
N ARG A 85 -10.48 5.04 -1.89
CA ARG A 85 -10.30 3.67 -2.41
C ARG A 85 -10.87 2.57 -1.53
N HIS A 86 -10.75 2.69 -0.21
CA HIS A 86 -11.05 1.62 0.75
C HIS A 86 -12.29 1.89 1.61
N GLY A 87 -12.93 3.05 1.49
CA GLY A 87 -14.08 3.46 2.29
C GLY A 87 -13.78 3.79 3.75
N LEU A 88 -12.61 3.40 4.27
CA LEU A 88 -12.22 3.56 5.67
C LEU A 88 -11.02 4.51 5.81
N SER A 89 -10.91 5.14 6.98
CA SER A 89 -9.66 5.81 7.36
C SER A 89 -8.56 4.76 7.58
N ARG A 90 -7.30 5.13 7.37
CA ARG A 90 -6.14 4.23 7.55
C ARG A 90 -6.05 3.65 8.97
N ARG A 91 -6.45 4.44 9.97
CA ARG A 91 -6.48 4.01 11.38
C ARG A 91 -7.56 2.97 11.59
N ALA A 92 -8.79 3.26 11.16
CA ALA A 92 -9.88 2.28 11.22
C ALA A 92 -9.56 0.99 10.43
N TYR A 93 -8.89 1.11 9.28
CA TYR A 93 -8.46 -0.03 8.49
C TYR A 93 -7.44 -0.91 9.23
N ARG A 94 -6.47 -0.30 9.92
CA ARG A 94 -5.49 -0.98 10.79
C ARG A 94 -6.19 -1.64 11.98
N ASP A 95 -7.02 -0.90 12.70
CA ASP A 95 -7.71 -1.39 13.90
C ASP A 95 -8.62 -2.58 13.56
N ALA A 96 -9.36 -2.51 12.45
CA ALA A 96 -10.18 -3.62 11.96
C ALA A 96 -9.34 -4.87 11.63
N ALA A 97 -8.11 -4.70 11.14
CA ALA A 97 -7.21 -5.83 10.88
C ALA A 97 -6.66 -6.44 12.17
N SER A 98 -6.25 -5.61 13.13
CA SER A 98 -5.80 -6.07 14.44
C SER A 98 -6.89 -6.85 15.18
N LEU A 99 -8.15 -6.39 15.12
CA LEU A 99 -9.29 -7.11 15.70
C LEU A 99 -9.54 -8.47 15.03
N ARG A 100 -9.45 -8.55 13.69
CA ARG A 100 -9.56 -9.83 12.96
C ARG A 100 -8.48 -10.82 13.39
N SER A 101 -7.23 -10.37 13.49
CA SER A 101 -6.11 -11.23 13.89
C SER A 101 -6.24 -11.70 15.35
N ALA A 102 -6.72 -10.84 16.25
CA ALA A 102 -6.98 -11.20 17.65
C ALA A 102 -8.16 -12.18 17.81
N GLY A 103 -9.18 -12.08 16.95
CA GLY A 103 -10.29 -13.03 16.91
C GLY A 103 -9.89 -14.40 16.35
N ALA A 104 -9.08 -14.43 15.29
CA ALA A 104 -8.56 -15.67 14.70
C ALA A 104 -7.69 -16.46 15.69
N ALA A 105 -6.84 -15.79 16.47
CA ALA A 105 -6.01 -16.44 17.49
C ALA A 105 -6.83 -17.06 18.64
N ARG A 106 -8.07 -16.61 18.86
CA ARG A 106 -8.97 -17.13 19.89
C ARG A 106 -9.79 -18.35 19.43
N GLY A 107 -9.97 -18.55 18.12
CA GLY A 107 -10.80 -19.62 17.57
C GLY A 107 -10.13 -21.01 17.53
N LEU A 108 -8.80 -21.09 17.66
CA LEU A 108 -8.04 -22.34 17.53
C LEU A 108 -7.86 -23.12 18.86
N GLY A 109 -8.68 -22.82 19.88
CA GLY A 109 -8.56 -23.44 21.22
C GLY A 109 -9.84 -24.09 21.76
N ALA A 110 -10.91 -24.20 20.97
CA ALA A 110 -12.22 -24.64 21.48
C ALA A 110 -12.70 -26.01 20.94
N ASP A 111 -11.97 -26.65 20.03
CA ASP A 111 -12.38 -27.93 19.43
C ASP A 111 -11.37 -29.04 19.81
N GLY A 112 -11.60 -29.77 20.91
CA GLY A 112 -10.75 -30.96 21.16
C GLY A 112 -10.68 -31.58 22.55
N LEU A 113 -11.56 -31.25 23.50
CA LEU A 113 -11.76 -32.08 24.69
C LEU A 113 -13.24 -32.41 24.82
N GLY A 114 -13.61 -33.55 24.24
CA GLY A 114 -14.96 -34.08 24.25
C GLY A 114 -14.93 -35.59 24.04
N LEU A 115 -14.52 -36.30 25.10
CA LEU A 115 -14.78 -37.71 25.43
C LEU A 115 -14.07 -38.80 24.60
#